data_AF-A0A2H1JM73-F1
#
_entry.id   AF-A0A2H1JM73-F1
#
_cell.length_a   1.000
_cell.length_b   1.000
_cell.length_c   1.000
_cell.angle_alpha   90.00
_cell.angle_beta   90.00
_cell.angle_gamma   90.00
#
_symmetry.space_group_name_H-M   'P 1'
#
loop_
_entity.id
_entity.type
_entity.pdbx_description
1 polymer ?
#
loop_
_entity_poly.entity_id
_entity_poly.type
_entity_poly.pdbx_seq_one_letter_code
_entity_poly.pdbx_strand_id
1 'polypeptide(L)'
;MAKPLARIAGDLLDEHGTTYAQQASIDLADRPAPLFQLLVLANLLAARIGADIAVAAARELWDAGLTTPAHMRASTHCQRVAAPATAATTRALPPAWAACPSSCSRTTAVTCAGCAQRGTRSPRP
;
A
#
# COMPACT_ATOMS: atom_id res chain seq x y z
N MET A 1 -6.47 31.94 19.37
CA MET A 1 -5.24 31.68 20.14
C MET A 1 -4.83 30.21 19.93
N ALA A 2 -4.22 29.90 18.78
CA ALA A 2 -3.64 28.59 18.45
C ALA A 2 -2.27 28.88 17.84
N LYS A 3 -1.19 28.71 18.61
CA LYS A 3 0.15 29.18 18.23
C LYS A 3 1.34 28.39 18.82
N PRO A 4 1.23 27.69 19.97
CA PRO A 4 2.36 26.90 20.48
C PRO A 4 2.60 25.64 19.65
N LEU A 5 1.53 24.89 19.34
CA LEU A 5 1.63 23.60 18.64
C LEU A 5 2.10 23.76 17.19
N ALA A 6 1.70 24.84 16.51
CA ALA A 6 2.13 25.12 15.15
C ALA A 6 3.64 25.41 15.09
N ARG A 7 4.19 26.09 16.10
CA ARG A 7 5.63 26.30 16.23
C ARG A 7 6.37 24.98 16.48
N ILE A 8 5.90 24.17 17.44
CA ILE A 8 6.51 22.88 17.76
C ILE A 8 6.49 21.95 16.54
N ALA A 9 5.38 21.89 15.82
CA ALA A 9 5.29 21.13 14.59
C ALA A 9 6.25 21.63 13.51
N GLY A 10 6.42 22.95 13.37
CA GLY A 10 7.40 23.56 12.48
C GLY A 10 8.84 23.17 12.84
N ASP A 11 9.23 23.37 14.10
CA ASP A 11 10.57 23.05 14.61
C ASP A 11 10.90 21.55 14.37
N LEU A 12 9.91 20.65 14.56
CA LEU A 12 10.08 19.21 14.30
C LEU A 12 10.22 18.87 12.81
N LEU A 13 9.53 19.58 11.92
CA LEU A 13 9.66 19.39 10.48
C LEU A 13 10.99 19.95 9.97
N ASP A 14 11.50 21.03 10.56
CA ASP A 14 12.83 21.55 10.23
C ASP A 14 13.94 20.56 10.61
N GLU A 15 13.79 19.84 11.73
CA GLU A 15 14.77 18.85 12.21
C GLU A 15 14.66 17.48 11.52
N HIS A 16 13.43 16.98 11.33
CA HIS A 16 13.19 15.61 10.80
C HIS A 16 12.74 15.58 9.34
N GLY A 17 12.48 16.73 8.73
CA GLY A 17 12.11 16.87 7.32
C GLY A 17 10.61 16.72 7.06
N THR A 18 10.24 15.79 6.19
CA THR A 18 8.88 15.67 5.66
C THR A 18 7.98 14.78 6.52
N THR A 19 6.69 15.08 6.54
CA THR A 19 5.68 14.20 7.16
C THR A 19 5.55 12.87 6.42
N TYR A 20 5.14 11.81 7.11
CA TYR A 20 4.80 10.53 6.45
C TYR A 20 3.73 10.66 5.37
N ALA A 21 2.81 11.62 5.49
CA ALA A 21 1.82 11.90 4.45
C ALA A 21 2.49 12.42 3.16
N GLN A 22 3.40 13.39 3.30
CA GLN A 22 4.20 13.89 2.16
C GLN A 22 5.12 12.83 1.60
N GLN A 23 5.74 12.01 2.46
CA GLN A 23 6.52 10.87 2.02
C GLN A 23 5.65 9.87 1.27
N ALA A 24 4.41 9.60 1.68
CA ALA A 24 3.50 8.73 0.95
C ALA A 24 2.88 9.38 -0.31
N SER A 25 3.34 10.58 -0.71
CA SER A 25 2.82 11.36 -1.84
C SER A 25 1.33 11.74 -1.70
N ILE A 26 0.87 11.90 -0.46
CA ILE A 26 -0.51 12.32 -0.14
C ILE A 26 -0.55 13.85 -0.04
N ASP A 27 -1.28 14.48 -0.96
CA ASP A 27 -1.65 15.89 -0.85
C ASP A 27 -2.79 16.07 0.16
N LEU A 28 -2.44 16.36 1.41
CA LEU A 28 -3.38 16.42 2.52
C LEU A 28 -4.28 17.66 2.40
N ALA A 29 -5.49 17.42 1.91
CA ALA A 29 -6.59 18.39 1.87
C ALA A 29 -7.81 17.83 2.60
N ASP A 30 -8.70 18.70 3.08
CA ASP A 30 -9.97 18.32 3.71
C ASP A 30 -10.97 17.83 2.64
N ARG A 31 -10.65 16.67 2.07
CA ARG A 31 -11.36 15.99 0.99
C ARG A 31 -11.42 14.51 1.32
N PRO A 32 -12.50 13.80 0.92
CA PRO A 32 -12.70 12.41 1.33
C PRO A 32 -11.61 11.46 0.83
N ALA A 33 -11.04 11.70 -0.35
CA ALA A 33 -9.97 10.87 -0.90
C ALA A 33 -8.64 11.01 -0.12
N PRO A 34 -8.03 12.20 0.04
CA PRO A 34 -6.83 12.37 0.86
C PRO A 34 -6.98 11.88 2.31
N LEU A 35 -8.14 12.09 2.95
CA LEU A 35 -8.39 11.61 4.31
C LEU A 35 -8.46 10.08 4.39
N PHE A 36 -9.06 9.42 3.38
CA PHE A 36 -9.01 7.97 3.27
C PHE A 36 -7.58 7.47 3.07
N GLN A 37 -6.78 8.18 2.27
CA GLN A 37 -5.39 7.82 2.05
C GLN A 37 -4.57 7.88 3.34
N LEU A 38 -4.78 8.93 4.13
CA LEU A 38 -4.16 9.10 5.44
C LEU A 38 -4.58 7.99 6.42
N LEU A 39 -5.87 7.60 6.43
CA LEU A 39 -6.37 6.51 7.26
C LEU A 39 -5.68 5.17 6.93
N VAL A 40 -5.52 4.86 5.63
CA VAL A 40 -4.83 3.65 5.19
C VAL A 40 -3.36 3.66 5.63
N LEU A 41 -2.67 4.79 5.46
CA LEU A 41 -1.28 4.94 5.92
C LEU A 41 -1.17 4.75 7.43
N ALA A 42 -2.08 5.34 8.22
CA ALA A 42 -2.11 5.18 9.67
C ALA A 42 -2.33 3.71 10.08
N ASN A 43 -3.18 2.98 9.36
CA ASN A 43 -3.43 1.56 9.60
C ASN A 43 -2.19 0.70 9.27
N LEU A 44 -1.44 1.04 8.21
CA LEU A 44 -0.18 0.37 7.88
C LEU A 44 0.89 0.61 8.95
N LEU A 45 1.05 1.86 9.40
CA LEU A 45 1.98 2.21 10.48
C LEU A 45 1.65 1.50 11.80
N ALA A 46 0.37 1.30 12.09
CA ALA A 46 -0.09 0.56 13.27
C ALA A 46 0.23 -0.95 13.21
N ALA A 47 0.45 -1.51 12.01
CA ALA A 47 0.71 -2.94 11.82
C ALA A 47 2.11 -3.41 12.25
N ARG A 48 2.98 -2.49 12.73
CA ARG A 48 4.39 -2.74 13.14
C ARG A 48 5.30 -3.21 11.99
N ILE A 49 5.00 -2.79 10.77
CA ILE A 49 5.93 -2.83 9.64
C ILE A 49 6.64 -1.47 9.64
N GLY A 50 7.98 -1.42 9.55
CA GLY A 50 8.74 -0.18 9.71
C GLY A 50 8.19 0.99 8.88
N ALA A 51 8.40 2.23 9.33
CA ALA A 51 7.74 3.39 8.74
C ALA A 51 8.02 3.55 7.23
N ASP A 52 9.25 3.28 6.80
CA ASP A 52 9.63 3.30 5.38
C ASP A 52 8.88 2.26 4.55
N ILE A 53 8.67 1.06 5.11
CA ILE A 53 7.90 -0.02 4.47
C ILE A 53 6.43 0.39 4.37
N ALA A 54 5.88 1.00 5.43
CA ALA A 54 4.49 1.48 5.41
C ALA A 54 4.28 2.58 4.35
N VAL A 55 5.23 3.51 4.20
CA VAL A 55 5.20 4.55 3.18
C VAL A 55 5.29 3.95 1.77
N ALA A 56 6.24 3.04 1.55
CA ALA A 56 6.40 2.36 0.27
C ALA A 56 5.15 1.55 -0.10
N ALA A 57 4.58 0.81 0.86
CA ALA A 57 3.34 0.07 0.68
C ALA A 57 2.16 0.99 0.31
N ALA A 58 2.04 2.14 0.98
CA ALA A 58 1.00 3.11 0.67
C ALA A 58 1.13 3.64 -0.78
N ARG A 59 2.35 3.99 -1.22
CA ARG A 59 2.62 4.42 -2.59
C ARG A 59 2.22 3.37 -3.61
N GLU A 60 2.56 2.10 -3.38
CA GLU A 60 2.17 1.02 -4.28
C GLU A 60 0.63 0.83 -4.37
N LEU A 61 -0.10 1.07 -3.27
CA LEU A 61 -1.57 1.08 -3.30
C LEU A 61 -2.11 2.26 -4.12
N TRP A 62 -1.48 3.43 -4.06
CA TRP A 62 -1.85 4.59 -4.87
C TRP A 62 -1.57 4.37 -6.36
N ASP A 63 -0.42 3.78 -6.69
CA ASP A 63 -0.05 3.41 -8.06
C ASP A 63 -1.01 2.35 -8.64
N ALA A 64 -1.53 1.45 -7.79
CA ALA A 64 -2.57 0.50 -8.16
C ALA A 64 -3.98 1.13 -8.28
N GLY A 65 -4.12 2.45 -8.09
CA GLY A 65 -5.38 3.18 -8.16
C GLY A 65 -6.31 2.97 -6.96
N LEU A 66 -5.81 2.41 -5.84
CA LEU A 66 -6.60 2.11 -4.65
C LEU A 66 -6.73 3.33 -3.71
N THR A 67 -6.96 4.52 -4.28
CA THR A 67 -6.92 5.82 -3.59
C THR A 67 -8.22 6.22 -2.89
N THR A 68 -9.32 5.49 -3.12
CA THR A 68 -10.63 5.79 -2.54
C THR A 68 -11.28 4.56 -1.91
N PRO A 69 -12.23 4.75 -0.97
CA PRO A 69 -12.96 3.62 -0.36
C PRO A 69 -13.67 2.74 -1.39
N ALA A 70 -14.19 3.34 -2.47
CA ALA A 70 -14.88 2.62 -3.54
C ALA A 70 -13.93 1.70 -4.31
N HIS A 71 -12.75 2.21 -4.70
CA HIS A 71 -11.73 1.40 -5.37
C HIS A 71 -11.18 0.32 -4.43
N MET A 72 -10.95 0.63 -3.15
CA MET A 72 -10.48 -0.34 -2.16
C MET A 72 -11.50 -1.46 -1.90
N ARG A 73 -12.80 -1.14 -1.90
CA ARG A 73 -13.86 -2.14 -1.75
C ARG A 73 -14.02 -3.01 -3.00
N ALA A 74 -13.79 -2.46 -4.18
CA ALA A 74 -13.83 -3.18 -5.45
C ALA A 74 -12.59 -4.08 -5.67
N SER A 75 -11.52 -3.90 -4.90
CA SER A 75 -10.28 -4.64 -5.06
C SER A 75 -10.33 -6.04 -4.48
N THR A 76 -9.44 -6.90 -4.97
CA THR A 76 -9.24 -8.26 -4.45
C THR A 76 -8.36 -8.26 -3.21
N HIS A 77 -8.44 -9.31 -2.39
CA HIS A 77 -7.55 -9.49 -1.25
C HIS A 77 -6.08 -9.45 -1.67
N CYS A 78 -5.72 -10.13 -2.77
CA CYS A 78 -4.37 -10.12 -3.34
C CYS A 78 -3.88 -8.71 -3.70
N GLN A 79 -4.72 -7.89 -4.32
CA GLN A 79 -4.35 -6.50 -4.65
C GLN A 79 -4.05 -5.66 -3.39
N ARG A 80 -4.70 -5.95 -2.26
CA ARG A 80 -4.46 -5.23 -0.99
C ARG A 80 -3.23 -5.72 -0.23
N VAL A 81 -2.96 -7.03 -0.22
CA VAL A 81 -1.86 -7.61 0.59
C VAL A 81 -0.55 -7.74 -0.18
N ALA A 82 -0.58 -7.76 -1.51
CA ALA A 82 0.63 -7.87 -2.31
C ALA A 82 1.50 -6.61 -2.24
N ALA A 83 0.89 -5.42 -2.27
CA ALA A 83 1.59 -4.13 -2.20
C ALA A 83 2.48 -3.98 -0.94
N PRO A 84 2.00 -4.26 0.29
CA PRO A 84 2.88 -4.22 1.46
C PRO A 84 3.94 -5.33 1.47
N ALA A 85 3.73 -6.46 0.78
CA ALA A 85 4.69 -7.56 0.75
C ALA A 85 5.90 -7.27 -0.16
N THR A 86 5.69 -6.57 -1.28
CA THR A 86 6.75 -6.07 -2.17
C THR A 86 7.56 -4.96 -1.51
N ALA A 87 6.92 -4.03 -0.82
CA ALA A 87 7.59 -2.97 -0.06
C ALA A 87 8.48 -3.50 1.09
N ALA A 88 8.12 -4.63 1.71
CA ALA A 88 8.88 -5.23 2.82
C ALA A 88 10.09 -6.06 2.39
N THR A 89 10.20 -6.43 1.11
CA THR A 89 11.29 -7.25 0.58
C THR A 89 12.26 -6.36 -0.19
N THR A 90 13.58 -6.43 0.09
CA THR A 90 14.63 -5.62 -0.58
C THR A 90 14.78 -5.86 -2.09
N ARG A 91 13.97 -6.73 -2.68
CA ARG A 91 13.94 -7.02 -4.11
C ARG A 91 12.67 -6.43 -4.71
N ALA A 92 12.81 -5.33 -5.44
CA ALA A 92 11.77 -4.75 -6.29
C ALA A 92 11.39 -5.75 -7.40
N LEU A 93 10.55 -6.72 -7.07
CA LEU A 93 9.82 -7.51 -8.04
C LEU A 93 8.59 -6.71 -8.46
N PRO A 94 8.21 -6.70 -9.75
CA PRO A 94 6.92 -6.15 -10.15
C PRO A 94 5.81 -6.87 -9.35
N PRO A 95 4.70 -6.18 -9.03
CA PRO A 95 3.65 -6.79 -8.22
C PRO A 95 3.17 -8.06 -8.93
N ALA A 96 3.28 -9.21 -8.25
CA ALA A 96 3.04 -10.52 -8.86
C ALA A 96 1.61 -10.68 -9.45
N TRP A 97 0.67 -9.79 -9.10
CA TRP A 97 -0.67 -9.75 -9.68
C TRP A 97 -0.76 -9.07 -11.05
N ALA A 98 0.26 -8.30 -11.50
CA ALA A 98 0.30 -7.72 -12.84
C ALA A 98 0.37 -8.78 -13.95
N ALA A 99 0.80 -10.00 -13.61
CA ALA A 99 0.79 -11.16 -14.51
C ALA A 99 -0.53 -11.97 -14.44
N CYS A 100 -1.49 -11.59 -13.60
CA CYS A 100 -2.75 -12.31 -13.45
C CYS A 100 -3.80 -11.75 -14.42
N PRO A 101 -4.32 -12.54 -15.38
CA PRO A 101 -5.36 -12.07 -16.29
C PRO A 101 -6.65 -11.73 -15.54
N SER A 102 -7.36 -10.72 -16.05
CA SER A 102 -8.56 -10.09 -15.47
C SER A 102 -9.75 -11.04 -15.21
N SER A 103 -9.66 -12.31 -15.63
CA SER A 103 -10.73 -13.32 -15.53
C SER A 103 -10.88 -13.97 -14.15
N CYS A 104 -9.99 -13.75 -13.20
CA CYS A 104 -9.98 -14.49 -11.93
C CYS A 104 -10.99 -14.02 -10.86
N SER A 105 -11.91 -13.10 -11.18
CA SER A 105 -12.68 -12.36 -10.18
C SER A 105 -14.18 -12.73 -10.14
N ARG A 106 -14.54 -13.96 -9.70
CA ARG A 106 -15.74 -14.12 -8.84
C ARG A 106 -16.06 -15.48 -8.21
N THR A 107 -15.59 -16.64 -8.69
CA THR A 107 -16.24 -17.91 -8.26
C THR A 107 -15.31 -19.06 -7.85
N THR A 108 -13.98 -18.96 -8.00
CA THR A 108 -13.10 -20.12 -7.75
C THR A 108 -11.87 -19.76 -6.92
N ALA A 109 -12.09 -19.45 -5.64
CA ALA A 109 -11.01 -19.31 -4.66
C ALA A 109 -10.15 -20.59 -4.52
N VAL A 110 -10.69 -21.77 -4.86
CA VAL A 110 -10.00 -23.06 -4.74
C VAL A 110 -8.93 -23.26 -5.81
N THR A 111 -9.07 -22.68 -7.00
CA THR A 111 -8.15 -22.95 -8.13
C THR A 111 -6.87 -22.10 -8.06
N CYS A 112 -6.91 -20.93 -7.42
CA CYS A 112 -5.77 -20.00 -7.40
C CYS A 112 -4.58 -20.52 -6.58
N ALA A 113 -4.84 -21.25 -5.48
CA ALA A 113 -3.78 -21.92 -4.70
C ALA A 113 -3.03 -22.98 -5.55
N GLY A 114 -3.71 -23.58 -6.54
CA GLY A 114 -3.13 -24.60 -7.42
C GLY A 114 -2.18 -24.05 -8.50
N CYS A 115 -2.30 -22.77 -8.89
CA CYS A 115 -1.37 -22.16 -9.85
C CYS A 115 -0.06 -21.71 -9.21
N ALA A 116 -0.09 -21.21 -7.97
CA ALA A 116 1.11 -20.85 -7.23
C ALA A 116 2.02 -22.07 -6.95
N GLN A 117 1.45 -23.26 -6.79
CA GLN A 117 2.21 -24.50 -6.55
C GLN A 117 2.75 -25.17 -7.83
N ARG A 118 2.17 -24.87 -9.01
CA ARG A 118 2.53 -25.55 -10.27
C ARG A 118 3.77 -24.95 -10.95
N GLY A 119 4.18 -23.74 -10.57
CA GLY A 119 5.35 -23.04 -11.12
C GLY A 119 6.72 -23.56 -10.64
N THR A 120 6.78 -24.47 -9.65
CA THR A 120 8.06 -25.00 -9.12
C THR A 120 8.43 -26.39 -9.64
N ARG A 121 7.58 -27.07 -10.41
CA ARG A 121 7.94 -28.33 -11.09
C ARG A 121 8.35 -28.06 -12.53
N SER A 122 9.62 -27.70 -12.71
CA SER A 122 10.30 -27.86 -14.00
C SER A 122 10.57 -29.36 -14.23
N PRO A 123 10.25 -29.94 -15.39
CA PRO A 123 10.71 -31.29 -15.71
C PRO A 123 12.21 -31.21 -16.03
N ARG A 124 13.05 -31.82 -15.18
CA ARG A 124 14.39 -32.23 -15.60
C ARG A 124 14.26 -33.53 -16.40
N PRO A 125 15.12 -33.76 -17.41
CA PRO A 125 15.02 -34.91 -18.31
C PRO A 125 15.13 -36.25 -17.58
#